data_AF-A0A928ETK7-F1
#
_entry.id   AF-A0A928ETK7-F1
#
_cell.length_a   1.000
_cell.length_b   1.000
_cell.length_c   1.000
_cell.angle_alpha   90.00
_cell.angle_beta   90.00
_cell.angle_gamma   90.00
#
_symmetry.space_group_name_H-M   'P 1'
#
loop_
_entity.id
_entity.type
_entity.pdbx_description
1 polymer ?
#
loop_
_entity_poly.entity_id
_entity_poly.type
_entity_poly.pdbx_seq_one_letter_code
_entity_poly.pdbx_strand_id
1 'polypeptide(L)'
;MEKLKKLRDALIYPACVYFTLILFFFYSFGAAVKGKDVVLTISQIGLLFAFGLSLALCGLLFRVQGMNIIIKVALHFTGTVFAFVVFLVLLSGYFANTSGGLIITLIFCFLYVVVAAVILGIRAAVKRKENDDSRYQSQFDKLKNKE
;
A
#
# COMPACT_ATOMS: atom_id res chain seq x y z
N MET A 1 -1.59 -14.59 -24.99
CA MET A 1 -1.01 -15.06 -23.71
C MET A 1 -0.17 -14.01 -22.96
N GLU A 2 0.60 -13.16 -23.64
CA GLU A 2 1.48 -12.19 -22.97
C GLU A 2 0.74 -11.13 -22.13
N LYS A 3 -0.40 -10.61 -22.62
CA LYS A 3 -1.26 -9.67 -21.87
C LYS A 3 -1.80 -10.27 -20.56
N LEU A 4 -2.15 -11.56 -20.57
CA LEU A 4 -2.61 -12.30 -19.39
C LEU A 4 -1.51 -12.44 -18.34
N LYS A 5 -0.26 -12.72 -18.76
CA LYS A 5 0.89 -12.78 -17.86
C LYS A 5 1.16 -11.43 -17.22
N LYS A 6 1.16 -10.34 -18.01
CA LYS A 6 1.33 -8.97 -17.50
C LYS A 6 0.26 -8.58 -16.49
N LEU A 7 -1.00 -8.95 -16.72
CA LEU A 7 -2.11 -8.63 -15.83
C LEU A 7 -2.03 -9.45 -14.52
N ARG A 8 -1.68 -10.74 -14.60
CA ARG A 8 -1.43 -11.59 -13.43
C ARG A 8 -0.31 -11.03 -12.55
N ASP A 9 0.82 -10.69 -13.15
CA ASP A 9 2.00 -10.24 -12.40
C ASP A 9 1.84 -8.80 -11.88
N ALA A 10 1.05 -7.98 -12.58
CA ALA A 10 0.76 -6.61 -12.18
C ALA A 10 -0.34 -6.49 -11.13
N LEU A 11 -1.30 -7.41 -11.11
CA LEU A 11 -2.52 -7.27 -10.32
C LEU A 11 -2.78 -8.45 -9.38
N ILE A 12 -2.82 -9.67 -9.91
CA ILE A 12 -3.20 -10.86 -9.13
C ILE A 12 -2.16 -11.16 -8.06
N TYR A 13 -0.87 -11.18 -8.42
CA TYR A 13 0.20 -11.45 -7.47
C TYR A 13 0.23 -10.46 -6.30
N PRO A 14 0.28 -9.12 -6.52
CA PRO A 14 0.25 -8.18 -5.40
C PRO A 14 -1.06 -8.23 -4.61
N ALA A 15 -2.20 -8.45 -5.25
CA ALA A 15 -3.47 -8.60 -4.54
C ALA A 15 -3.46 -9.79 -3.58
N CYS A 16 -2.91 -10.94 -4.00
CA CYS A 16 -2.75 -12.10 -3.12
C CYS A 16 -1.81 -11.80 -1.95
N VAL A 17 -0.71 -11.08 -2.18
CA VAL A 17 0.21 -10.67 -1.10
C VAL A 17 -0.48 -9.73 -0.11
N TYR A 18 -1.24 -8.74 -0.59
CA TYR A 18 -2.00 -7.87 0.29
C TYR A 18 -3.04 -8.65 1.09
N PHE A 19 -3.78 -9.54 0.42
CA PHE A 19 -4.78 -10.36 1.06
C PHE A 19 -4.20 -11.24 2.18
N THR A 20 -3.07 -11.91 1.94
CA THR A 20 -2.43 -12.76 2.97
C THR A 20 -1.91 -11.93 4.14
N LEU A 21 -1.31 -10.77 3.89
CA LEU A 21 -0.86 -9.86 4.94
C LEU A 21 -2.03 -9.34 5.78
N ILE A 22 -3.14 -8.97 5.13
CA ILE A 22 -4.34 -8.48 5.81
C ILE A 22 -4.95 -9.60 6.65
N LEU A 23 -5.12 -10.81 6.12
CA LEU A 23 -5.60 -11.95 6.89
C LEU A 23 -4.70 -12.23 8.11
N PHE A 24 -3.39 -12.27 7.91
CA PHE A 24 -2.44 -12.46 9.00
C PHE A 24 -2.59 -11.39 10.08
N PHE A 25 -2.76 -10.14 9.68
CA PHE A 25 -3.02 -9.04 10.61
C PHE A 25 -4.31 -9.23 11.40
N PHE A 26 -5.43 -9.56 10.75
CA PHE A 26 -6.71 -9.79 11.44
C PHE A 26 -6.66 -10.97 12.41
N TYR A 27 -6.04 -12.08 12.02
CA TYR A 27 -5.87 -13.24 12.89
C TYR A 27 -4.92 -12.96 14.07
N SER A 28 -3.79 -12.30 13.81
CA SER A 28 -2.82 -11.95 14.86
C SER A 28 -3.41 -10.94 15.85
N PHE A 29 -4.14 -9.94 15.34
CA PHE A 29 -4.83 -8.97 16.17
C PHE A 29 -5.94 -9.61 16.99
N GLY A 30 -6.73 -10.52 16.38
CA GLY A 30 -7.73 -11.31 17.09
C GLY A 30 -7.14 -12.16 18.22
N ALA A 31 -6.01 -12.83 17.96
CA ALA A 31 -5.32 -13.63 18.98
C ALA A 31 -4.71 -12.78 20.10
N ALA A 32 -4.24 -11.56 19.81
CA ALA A 32 -3.66 -10.65 20.79
C ALA A 32 -4.72 -10.03 21.72
N VAL A 33 -5.95 -9.86 21.24
CA VAL A 33 -7.07 -9.36 22.05
C VAL A 33 -7.66 -10.53 22.84
N LYS A 34 -7.21 -10.69 24.10
CA LYS A 34 -7.72 -11.72 25.01
C LYS A 34 -9.25 -11.68 25.09
N GLY A 35 -9.91 -12.67 24.48
CA GLY A 35 -11.32 -12.98 24.76
C GLY A 35 -12.28 -13.04 23.57
N LYS A 36 -11.85 -12.85 22.32
CA LYS A 36 -12.70 -13.12 21.14
C LYS A 36 -11.88 -13.72 20.01
N ASP A 37 -12.14 -14.99 19.69
CA ASP A 37 -11.68 -15.56 18.43
C ASP A 37 -12.32 -14.74 17.30
N VAL A 38 -11.49 -13.99 16.58
CA VAL A 38 -11.92 -13.26 15.39
C VAL A 38 -12.08 -14.28 14.26
N VAL A 39 -13.24 -14.95 14.25
CA VAL A 39 -13.62 -15.86 13.18
C VAL A 39 -14.23 -15.05 12.05
N LEU A 40 -13.47 -14.86 10.98
CA LEU A 40 -13.96 -14.20 9.77
C LEU A 40 -14.92 -15.12 9.02
N THR A 41 -16.08 -14.59 8.63
CA THR A 41 -17.01 -15.33 7.77
C THR A 41 -16.49 -15.42 6.33
N ILE A 42 -16.97 -16.39 5.55
CA ILE A 42 -16.61 -16.53 4.13
C ILE A 42 -16.86 -15.21 3.37
N SER A 43 -17.97 -14.53 3.67
CA SER A 43 -18.31 -13.24 3.08
C SER A 43 -17.27 -12.17 3.41
N GLN A 44 -16.80 -12.10 4.66
CA GLN A 44 -15.75 -11.16 5.07
C GLN A 44 -14.41 -11.47 4.42
N ILE A 45 -14.05 -12.75 4.29
CA ILE A 45 -12.84 -13.17 3.56
C ILE A 45 -12.92 -12.72 2.10
N GLY A 46 -14.08 -12.86 1.45
CA GLY A 46 -14.31 -12.36 0.09
C GLY A 46 -14.15 -10.84 -0.03
N LEU A 47 -14.66 -10.08 0.95
CA LEU A 47 -14.49 -8.62 0.99
C LEU A 47 -13.02 -8.21 1.21
N LEU A 48 -12.27 -8.94 2.05
CA LEU A 48 -10.84 -8.70 2.23
C LEU A 48 -10.06 -8.95 0.95
N PHE A 49 -10.43 -9.98 0.18
CA PHE A 49 -9.82 -10.25 -1.12
C PHE A 49 -10.15 -9.13 -2.13
N ALA A 50 -11.41 -8.68 -2.19
CA ALA A 50 -11.82 -7.56 -3.04
C ALA A 50 -11.10 -6.24 -2.66
N PHE A 51 -10.87 -6.03 -1.37
CA PHE A 51 -10.07 -4.91 -0.88
C PHE A 51 -8.60 -5.05 -1.31
N GLY A 52 -7.99 -6.23 -1.17
CA GLY A 52 -6.62 -6.50 -1.65
C GLY A 52 -6.45 -6.27 -3.17
N LEU A 53 -7.44 -6.66 -3.97
CA LEU A 53 -7.51 -6.34 -5.40
C LEU A 53 -7.57 -4.84 -5.65
N SER A 54 -8.38 -4.12 -4.87
CA SER A 54 -8.51 -2.66 -4.98
C SER A 54 -7.21 -1.94 -4.63
N LEU A 55 -6.47 -2.41 -3.62
CA LEU A 55 -5.13 -1.92 -3.29
C LEU A 55 -4.16 -2.15 -4.46
N ALA A 56 -4.17 -3.34 -5.06
CA ALA A 56 -3.33 -3.64 -6.21
C ALA A 56 -3.67 -2.76 -7.43
N LEU A 57 -4.96 -2.49 -7.68
CA LEU A 57 -5.42 -1.55 -8.70
C LEU A 57 -4.90 -0.14 -8.43
N CYS A 58 -5.05 0.36 -7.20
CA CYS A 58 -4.51 1.67 -6.83
C CYS A 58 -2.99 1.72 -7.00
N GLY A 59 -2.28 0.62 -6.70
CA GLY A 59 -0.83 0.49 -6.89
C GLY A 59 -0.37 0.71 -8.33
N LEU A 60 -1.23 0.46 -9.33
CA LEU A 60 -0.92 0.73 -10.74
C LEU A 60 -0.71 2.22 -11.03
N LEU A 61 -1.27 3.13 -10.21
CA LEU A 61 -1.06 4.58 -10.33
C LEU A 61 0.42 4.95 -10.28
N PHE A 62 1.24 4.19 -9.53
CA PHE A 62 2.67 4.45 -9.45
C PHE A 62 3.43 4.11 -10.73
N ARG A 63 2.88 3.24 -11.58
CA ARG A 63 3.48 2.85 -12.87
C ARG A 63 3.24 3.87 -13.99
N VAL A 64 2.29 4.80 -13.80
CA VAL A 64 1.99 5.84 -14.80
C VAL A 64 3.17 6.79 -14.92
N GLN A 65 3.76 6.91 -16.11
CA GLN A 65 4.85 7.84 -16.38
C GLN A 65 4.32 9.27 -16.51
N GLY A 66 5.15 10.27 -16.16
CA GLY A 66 4.80 11.70 -16.30
C GLY A 66 3.98 12.31 -15.14
N MET A 67 3.40 11.49 -14.25
CA MET A 67 2.64 12.01 -13.10
C MET A 67 3.54 12.24 -11.87
N ASN A 68 3.39 13.41 -11.23
CA ASN A 68 4.12 13.78 -10.02
C ASN A 68 3.85 12.77 -8.89
N ILE A 69 4.89 12.42 -8.13
CA ILE A 69 4.82 11.51 -6.99
C ILE A 69 3.80 11.97 -5.94
N ILE A 70 3.64 13.27 -5.71
CA ILE A 70 2.67 13.80 -4.74
C ILE A 70 1.24 13.46 -5.19
N ILE A 71 0.94 13.68 -6.47
CA ILE A 71 -0.38 13.37 -7.05
C ILE A 71 -0.64 11.86 -7.01
N LYS A 72 0.37 11.04 -7.34
CA LYS A 72 0.27 9.58 -7.24
C LYS A 72 -0.08 9.13 -5.82
N VAL A 73 0.60 9.67 -4.82
CA VAL A 73 0.36 9.34 -3.41
C VAL A 73 -1.02 9.82 -2.97
N ALA A 74 -1.46 11.01 -3.38
CA ALA A 74 -2.78 11.54 -3.06
C ALA A 74 -3.89 10.66 -3.66
N LEU A 75 -3.80 10.31 -4.95
CA LEU A 75 -4.78 9.44 -5.61
C LEU A 75 -4.80 8.03 -5.02
N HIS A 76 -3.63 7.48 -4.70
CA HIS A 76 -3.53 6.19 -4.03
C HIS A 76 -4.16 6.26 -2.64
N PHE A 77 -3.89 7.31 -1.87
CA PHE A 77 -4.51 7.51 -0.56
C PHE A 77 -6.03 7.58 -0.65
N THR A 78 -6.57 8.43 -1.53
CA THR A 78 -8.03 8.56 -1.69
C THR A 78 -8.66 7.26 -2.15
N GLY A 79 -8.03 6.54 -3.10
CA GLY A 79 -8.54 5.26 -3.59
C GLY A 79 -8.53 4.17 -2.53
N THR A 80 -7.45 4.08 -1.75
CA THR A 80 -7.33 3.07 -0.69
C THR A 80 -8.25 3.35 0.50
N VAL A 81 -8.43 4.62 0.89
CA VAL A 81 -9.40 5.02 1.93
C VAL A 81 -10.82 4.73 1.46
N PHE A 82 -11.16 5.07 0.22
CA PHE A 82 -12.48 4.78 -0.35
C PHE A 82 -12.75 3.27 -0.36
N ALA A 83 -11.81 2.46 -0.85
CA ALA A 83 -11.94 1.00 -0.85
C ALA A 83 -12.08 0.44 0.57
N PHE A 84 -11.32 0.98 1.54
CA PHE A 84 -11.43 0.58 2.94
C PHE A 84 -12.83 0.86 3.48
N VAL A 85 -13.35 2.08 3.31
CA VAL A 85 -14.70 2.44 3.79
C VAL A 85 -15.76 1.54 3.15
N VAL A 86 -15.70 1.33 1.84
CA VAL A 86 -16.69 0.51 1.13
C VAL A 86 -16.65 -0.94 1.60
N PHE A 87 -15.49 -1.60 1.52
CA PHE A 87 -15.43 -3.05 1.77
C PHE A 87 -15.39 -3.41 3.25
N LEU A 88 -14.72 -2.61 4.08
CA LEU A 88 -14.46 -2.94 5.48
C LEU A 88 -15.41 -2.26 6.45
N VAL A 89 -15.94 -1.07 6.14
CA VAL A 89 -16.86 -0.37 7.05
C VAL A 89 -18.31 -0.61 6.65
N LEU A 90 -18.66 -0.39 5.37
CA LEU A 90 -20.05 -0.46 4.92
C LEU A 90 -20.51 -1.91 4.65
N LEU A 91 -19.70 -2.71 3.96
CA LEU A 91 -20.12 -4.04 3.49
C LEU A 91 -19.82 -5.17 4.48
N SER A 92 -18.83 -5.02 5.38
CA SER A 92 -18.42 -6.13 6.27
C SER A 92 -19.38 -6.39 7.43
N GLY A 93 -20.24 -5.42 7.75
CA GLY A 93 -21.10 -5.42 8.93
C GLY A 93 -20.37 -5.36 10.28
N TYR A 94 -19.02 -5.39 10.28
CA TYR A 94 -18.20 -5.47 11.50
C TYR A 94 -18.23 -4.18 12.32
N PHE A 95 -18.44 -3.04 11.65
CA PHE A 95 -18.49 -1.70 12.24
C PHE A 95 -19.87 -1.07 12.07
N ALA A 96 -20.94 -1.83 12.32
CA ALA A 96 -22.32 -1.37 12.16
C ALA A 96 -22.63 -0.05 12.92
N ASN A 97 -21.87 0.26 13.97
CA ASN A 97 -21.93 1.56 14.64
C ASN A 97 -21.07 2.60 13.91
N THR A 98 -21.71 3.68 13.45
CA THR A 98 -21.06 4.79 12.69
C THR A 98 -19.81 5.33 13.38
N SER A 99 -19.83 5.47 14.71
CA SER A 99 -18.67 5.95 15.48
C SER A 99 -17.49 4.99 15.44
N GLY A 100 -17.74 3.67 15.49
CA GLY A 100 -16.70 2.64 15.38
C GLY A 100 -16.07 2.63 13.98
N GLY A 101 -16.90 2.78 12.95
CA GLY A 101 -16.46 2.92 11.56
C GLY A 101 -15.55 4.14 11.36
N LEU A 102 -15.92 5.30 11.91
CA LEU A 102 -15.10 6.51 11.81
C LEU A 102 -13.74 6.36 12.52
N ILE A 103 -13.74 5.79 13.74
CA ILE A 103 -12.51 5.59 14.50
C ILE A 103 -11.55 4.66 13.75
N ILE A 104 -12.04 3.53 13.21
CA ILE A 104 -11.16 2.60 12.49
C ILE A 104 -10.66 3.20 11.17
N THR A 105 -11.46 4.02 10.48
CA THR A 105 -11.00 4.75 9.30
C THR A 105 -9.92 5.76 9.65
N LEU A 106 -10.03 6.49 10.77
CA LEU A 106 -8.98 7.39 11.22
C LEU A 106 -7.68 6.66 11.55
N ILE A 107 -7.77 5.50 12.22
CA ILE A 107 -6.61 4.63 12.49
C ILE A 107 -5.97 4.18 11.17
N PHE A 108 -6.77 3.75 10.19
CA PHE A 108 -6.28 3.36 8.87
C PHE A 108 -5.56 4.52 8.17
N CYS A 109 -6.14 5.73 8.17
CA CYS A 109 -5.51 6.92 7.61
C CYS A 109 -4.17 7.23 8.28
N PHE A 110 -4.11 7.16 9.61
CA PHE A 110 -2.87 7.36 10.35
C PHE A 110 -1.79 6.35 9.99
N LEU A 111 -2.14 5.05 9.97
CA LEU A 111 -1.22 3.97 9.57
C LEU A 111 -0.72 4.18 8.13
N TYR A 112 -1.60 4.59 7.22
CA TYR A 112 -1.21 4.89 5.85
C TYR A 112 -0.16 6.00 5.80
N VAL A 113 -0.38 7.11 6.53
CA VAL A 113 0.57 8.24 6.57
C VAL A 113 1.93 7.79 7.10
N VAL A 114 1.96 6.98 8.16
CA VAL A 114 3.19 6.42 8.72
C VAL A 114 3.94 5.58 7.68
N VAL A 115 3.25 4.63 7.02
CA VAL A 115 3.86 3.77 6.00
C VAL A 115 4.35 4.60 4.80
N ALA A 116 3.55 5.56 4.34
CA ALA A 116 3.93 6.44 3.24
C ALA A 116 5.18 7.28 3.58
N ALA A 117 5.24 7.83 4.80
CA ALA A 117 6.40 8.61 5.26
C ALA A 117 7.67 7.75 5.29
N VAL A 118 7.60 6.53 5.81
CA VAL A 118 8.74 5.59 5.83
C VAL A 118 9.21 5.27 4.41
N ILE A 119 8.30 4.93 3.49
CA ILE A 119 8.66 4.58 2.11
C ILE A 119 9.27 5.79 1.38
N LEU A 120 8.68 6.97 1.52
CA LEU A 120 9.21 8.19 0.90
C LEU A 120 10.57 8.58 1.51
N GLY A 121 10.75 8.40 2.81
CA GLY A 121 12.01 8.62 3.51
C GLY A 121 13.12 7.71 2.99
N ILE A 122 12.85 6.40 2.87
CA ILE A 122 13.80 5.43 2.29
C ILE A 122 14.15 5.82 0.86
N ARG A 123 13.15 6.15 0.03
CA ARG A 123 13.39 6.58 -1.36
C ARG A 123 14.22 7.86 -1.45
N ALA A 124 13.96 8.83 -0.57
CA ALA A 124 14.74 10.06 -0.53
C ALA A 124 16.19 9.78 -0.10
N ALA A 125 16.42 8.88 0.86
CA ALA A 125 17.75 8.49 1.30
C ALA A 125 18.54 7.77 0.20
N VAL A 126 17.91 6.81 -0.50
CA VAL A 126 18.54 6.09 -1.63
C VAL A 126 18.90 7.07 -2.75
N LYS A 127 17.98 7.96 -3.13
CA LYS A 127 18.22 8.95 -4.19
C LYS A 127 19.31 9.95 -3.81
N ARG A 128 19.43 10.32 -2.54
CA ARG A 128 20.53 11.16 -2.04
C ARG A 128 21.88 10.45 -2.21
N LYS A 129 21.95 9.16 -1.85
CA LYS A 129 23.17 8.37 -2.02
C LYS A 129 23.59 8.24 -3.49
N GLU A 130 22.64 7.96 -4.39
CA GLU A 130 22.92 7.91 -5.83
C GLU A 130 23.43 9.24 -6.39
N ASN A 131 22.84 10.36 -5.94
CA ASN A 131 23.30 11.69 -6.32
C ASN A 131 24.72 11.98 -5.83
N ASP A 132 25.05 11.60 -4.59
CA ASP A 132 26.40 11.78 -4.05
C ASP A 132 27.43 10.95 -4.83
N ASP A 133 27.15 9.66 -5.07
CA ASP A 133 28.03 8.78 -5.86
C ASP A 133 28.26 9.32 -7.29
N SER A 134 27.21 9.82 -7.96
CA SER A 134 27.32 10.42 -9.30
C SER A 134 28.16 11.70 -9.30
N ARG A 135 28.07 12.49 -8.22
CA ARG A 135 28.85 13.73 -8.06
C ARG A 135 30.32 13.40 -7.85
N TYR A 136 30.65 12.38 -7.05
CA TYR A 136 32.03 11.91 -6.87
C TYR A 136 32.64 11.45 -8.19
N GLN A 137 31.92 10.62 -8.96
CA GLN A 137 32.41 10.16 -10.28
C GLN A 137 32.69 11.35 -11.22
N SER A 138 31.78 12.33 -11.27
CA SER A 138 31.97 13.52 -12.11
C SER A 138 33.19 14.38 -11.72
N GLN A 139 33.64 14.32 -10.47
CA GLN A 139 34.85 15.01 -10.01
C GLN A 139 36.12 14.27 -10.42
N PHE A 140 36.13 12.93 -10.32
CA PHE A 140 37.26 12.11 -10.78
C PHE A 140 37.43 12.14 -12.29
N ASP A 141 36.33 12.08 -13.06
CA ASP A 141 36.39 12.16 -14.53
C ASP A 141 36.92 13.52 -15.00
N LYS A 142 36.61 14.61 -14.27
CA LYS A 142 37.16 15.95 -14.54
C LYS A 142 38.66 16.06 -14.24
N LEU A 143 39.17 15.30 -13.28
CA LEU A 143 40.60 15.26 -12.97
C LEU A 143 41.37 14.46 -14.01
N LYS A 144 40.82 13.34 -14.49
CA LYS A 144 41.44 12.50 -15.51
C LYS A 144 41.55 13.15 -16.89
N ASN A 145 40.63 14.03 -17.25
CA ASN A 145 40.66 14.78 -18.52
C ASN A 145 41.57 16.02 -18.51
N LYS A 146 42.34 16.23 -17.44
CA LYS A 146 43.31 17.34 -17.31
C LYS A 146 44.77 16.89 -17.45
N GLU A 147 45.03 15.59 -17.54
CA GLU A 147 46.32 15.00 -17.92
C GLU A 147 46.36 14.75 -19.43
#